data_AF-A0A5E6NEH5-F1
#
_entry.id   AF-A0A5E6NEH5-F1
#
_cell.length_a   1.000
_cell.length_b   1.000
_cell.length_c   1.000
_cell.angle_alpha   90.00
_cell.angle_beta   90.00
_cell.angle_gamma   90.00
#
_symmetry.space_group_name_H-M   'P 1'
#
loop_
_entity.id
_entity.type
_entity.pdbx_description
1 polymer ?
#
loop_
_entity_poly.entity_id
_entity_poly.type
_entity_poly.pdbx_seq_one_letter_code
_entity_poly.pdbx_strand_id
1 'polypeptide(L)'
;MQKDGTYRVVYGTDLDKITGSVKLSVVGYGRKTQEGGDTLGQKCTELSANITKLNQALTDDATIRHISLVGCNLDNPTDNSTSTYAAQTLQNLKEIGVTSTSARSDYVAIGPDGRKLTSSTGTDAWKHKDSKAKTHYSFNELTGEVESRVYNSEGTLVRYNGKHLGDNNSQYQTNIVLQLSDNETVKNATNALTKKHPDNSYIAKIDDNGKLTVYDLNGNEVNLNVNANTVSM
;
A
#
# COMPACT_ATOMS: atom_id res chain seq x y z
N MET A 1 13.36 1.01 19.60
CA MET A 1 14.23 2.00 18.94
C MET A 1 13.84 3.38 19.45
N GLN A 2 14.83 4.21 19.79
CA GLN A 2 14.64 5.59 20.23
C GLN A 2 14.49 6.52 19.01
N LYS A 3 14.11 7.78 19.23
CA LYS A 3 13.91 8.75 18.13
C LYS A 3 15.18 9.00 17.31
N ASP A 4 16.35 8.92 17.94
CA ASP A 4 17.67 9.06 17.32
C ASP A 4 18.10 7.83 16.50
N GLY A 5 17.30 6.76 16.50
CA GLY A 5 17.59 5.50 15.81
C GLY A 5 18.38 4.49 16.66
N THR A 6 18.70 4.80 17.92
CA THR A 6 19.36 3.85 18.82
C THR A 6 18.41 2.69 19.12
N TYR A 7 18.90 1.45 19.03
CA TYR A 7 18.11 0.25 19.29
C TYR A 7 18.87 -0.76 20.17
N ARG A 8 18.13 -1.71 20.73
CA ARG A 8 18.65 -2.89 21.42
C ARG A 8 17.77 -4.09 21.09
N VAL A 9 18.36 -5.25 20.86
CA VAL A 9 17.61 -6.51 20.78
C VAL A 9 17.28 -6.92 22.22
N VAL A 10 15.98 -7.05 22.51
CA VAL A 10 15.51 -7.39 23.87
C VAL A 10 15.14 -8.87 23.98
N TYR A 11 14.78 -9.49 22.87
CA TYR A 11 14.38 -10.89 22.80
C TYR A 11 14.63 -11.43 21.39
N GLY A 12 15.02 -12.71 21.30
CA GLY A 12 15.27 -13.40 20.04
C GLY A 12 16.70 -13.26 19.53
N THR A 13 16.88 -13.60 18.26
CA THR A 13 18.17 -13.61 17.56
C THR A 13 18.68 -12.19 17.30
N ASP A 14 20.00 -12.02 17.28
CA ASP A 14 20.67 -10.80 16.82
C ASP A 14 20.26 -10.45 15.37
N LEU A 15 20.21 -9.14 15.05
CA LEU A 15 19.72 -8.68 13.75
C LEU A 15 20.60 -9.16 12.58
N ASP A 16 21.91 -9.26 12.79
CA ASP A 16 22.92 -9.68 11.81
C ASP A 16 22.84 -11.18 11.45
N LYS A 17 21.97 -11.94 12.11
CA LYS A 17 21.72 -13.37 11.85
C LYS A 17 20.34 -13.63 11.26
N ILE A 18 19.52 -12.60 11.05
CA ILE A 18 18.18 -12.74 10.46
C ILE A 18 18.30 -12.73 8.95
N THR A 19 17.86 -13.78 8.28
CA THR A 19 17.94 -13.93 6.81
C THR A 19 16.55 -13.89 6.15
N GLY A 20 16.49 -13.63 4.84
CA GLY A 20 15.28 -13.74 4.03
C GLY A 20 14.27 -12.59 4.17
N SER A 21 13.00 -12.87 3.86
CA SER A 21 11.94 -11.85 3.87
C SER A 21 11.46 -11.55 5.28
N VAL A 22 11.69 -10.32 5.73
CA VAL A 22 11.34 -9.87 7.08
C VAL A 22 10.02 -9.11 7.08
N LYS A 23 9.15 -9.44 8.03
CA LYS A 23 7.98 -8.63 8.39
C LYS A 23 8.28 -7.83 9.66
N LEU A 24 8.25 -6.52 9.56
CA LEU A 24 8.38 -5.62 10.71
C LEU A 24 6.99 -5.25 11.25
N SER A 25 6.77 -5.38 12.55
CA SER A 25 5.58 -4.80 13.21
C SER A 25 6.02 -3.62 14.06
N VAL A 26 5.62 -2.41 13.68
CA VAL A 26 5.94 -1.18 14.42
C VAL A 26 4.79 -0.89 15.36
N VAL A 27 5.06 -0.88 16.67
CA VAL A 27 4.03 -0.68 17.70
C VAL A 27 4.22 0.69 18.34
N GLY A 28 3.15 1.48 18.37
CA GLY A 28 3.17 2.81 18.98
C GLY A 28 1.77 3.39 19.14
N TYR A 29 1.68 4.52 19.84
CA TYR A 29 0.44 5.29 19.90
C TYR A 29 0.29 6.13 18.65
N GLY A 30 -0.83 5.99 17.96
CA GLY A 30 -1.18 6.92 16.91
C GLY A 30 -1.71 8.23 17.49
N ARG A 31 -1.19 9.36 17.03
CA ARG A 31 -1.54 10.71 17.51
C ARG A 31 -1.45 11.73 16.38
N LYS A 32 -2.25 12.79 16.48
CA LYS A 32 -2.12 13.98 15.64
C LYS A 32 -1.07 14.94 16.22
N THR A 33 -0.26 15.58 15.37
CA THR A 33 0.58 16.71 15.74
C THR A 33 -0.27 17.96 15.93
N GLN A 34 0.31 19.01 16.51
CA GLN A 34 -0.33 20.34 16.59
C GLN A 34 -0.67 20.90 15.20
N GLU A 35 0.10 20.51 14.19
CA GLU A 35 -0.07 20.89 12.78
C GLU A 35 -1.08 19.98 12.04
N GLY A 36 -1.69 19.00 12.72
CA GLY A 36 -2.69 18.08 12.15
C GLY A 36 -2.12 16.84 11.44
N GLY A 37 -0.80 16.65 11.41
CA GLY A 37 -0.15 15.48 10.82
C GLY A 37 -0.22 14.23 11.72
N ASP A 38 -0.29 13.04 11.13
CA ASP A 38 -0.30 11.79 11.89
C ASP A 38 1.09 11.36 12.35
N THR A 39 1.12 10.65 13.48
CA THR A 39 2.34 10.08 14.06
C THR A 39 2.04 8.70 14.66
N LEU A 40 3.04 7.81 14.68
CA LEU A 40 3.03 6.57 15.45
C LEU A 40 4.06 6.69 16.60
N GLY A 41 3.91 7.73 17.42
CA GLY A 41 4.95 8.19 18.35
C GLY A 41 6.12 8.93 17.69
N GLN A 42 6.21 8.89 16.35
CA GLN A 42 7.20 9.55 15.50
C GLN A 42 6.52 10.04 14.21
N LYS A 43 7.06 11.12 13.61
CA LYS A 43 6.64 11.54 12.26
C LYS A 43 7.04 10.46 11.23
N CYS A 44 6.36 10.46 10.08
CA CYS A 44 6.62 9.49 9.01
C CYS A 44 8.10 9.47 8.57
N THR A 45 8.71 10.65 8.40
CA THR A 45 10.12 10.80 8.00
C THR A 45 11.08 10.23 9.05
N GLU A 46 10.84 10.52 10.33
CA GLU A 46 11.62 9.99 11.46
C GLU A 46 11.52 8.46 11.54
N LEU A 47 10.29 7.93 11.44
CA LEU A 47 10.07 6.49 11.46
C LEU A 47 10.77 5.81 10.28
N SER A 48 10.67 6.38 9.08
CA SER A 48 11.28 5.83 7.87
C SER A 48 12.81 5.78 8.00
N ALA A 49 13.44 6.88 8.44
CA ALA A 49 14.89 6.92 8.67
C ALA A 49 15.35 5.87 9.70
N ASN A 50 14.56 5.67 10.75
CA ASN A 50 14.81 4.68 11.79
C ASN A 50 14.68 3.24 11.26
N ILE A 51 13.70 2.97 10.38
CA ILE A 51 13.56 1.68 9.71
C ILE A 51 14.71 1.43 8.74
N THR A 52 15.18 2.45 8.01
CA THR A 52 16.38 2.33 7.16
C THR A 52 17.60 1.92 7.97
N LYS A 53 17.85 2.55 9.13
CA LYS A 53 18.93 2.15 10.05
C LYS A 53 18.76 0.71 10.54
N LEU A 54 17.54 0.30 10.84
CA LEU A 54 17.25 -1.08 11.24
C LEU A 54 17.56 -2.07 10.10
N ASN A 55 17.19 -1.72 8.87
CA ASN A 55 17.43 -2.55 7.70
C ASN A 55 18.93 -2.72 7.42
N GLN A 56 19.73 -1.67 7.64
CA GLN A 56 21.20 -1.72 7.53
C GLN A 56 21.87 -2.58 8.61
N ALA A 57 21.17 -2.87 9.71
CA ALA A 57 21.66 -3.75 10.77
C ALA A 57 21.29 -5.22 10.56
N LEU A 58 20.47 -5.53 9.55
CA LEU A 58 20.23 -6.90 9.11
C LEU A 58 21.41 -7.37 8.26
N THR A 59 21.55 -8.68 8.10
CA THR A 59 22.48 -9.26 7.12
C THR A 59 22.02 -8.94 5.69
N ASP A 60 22.97 -8.94 4.75
CA ASP A 60 22.76 -8.61 3.33
C ASP A 60 21.74 -9.53 2.64
N ASP A 61 21.52 -10.73 3.19
CA ASP A 61 20.52 -11.70 2.69
C ASP A 61 19.12 -11.53 3.30
N ALA A 62 18.91 -10.51 4.14
CA ALA A 62 17.61 -10.12 4.66
C ALA A 62 17.09 -8.82 4.05
N THR A 63 15.77 -8.75 3.92
CA THR A 63 15.09 -7.53 3.46
C THR A 63 13.76 -7.40 4.17
N ILE A 64 13.51 -6.23 4.75
CA ILE A 64 12.17 -5.91 5.26
C ILE A 64 11.24 -5.72 4.06
N ARG A 65 10.28 -6.63 3.89
CA ARG A 65 9.32 -6.60 2.78
C ARG A 65 7.98 -5.99 3.17
N HIS A 66 7.51 -6.26 4.39
CA HIS A 66 6.22 -5.78 4.86
C HIS A 66 6.32 -5.11 6.23
N ILE A 67 5.67 -3.97 6.38
CA ILE A 67 5.56 -3.25 7.64
C ILE A 67 4.10 -3.20 8.10
N SER A 68 3.81 -3.80 9.26
CA SER A 68 2.53 -3.65 9.95
C SER A 68 2.63 -2.51 10.95
N LEU A 69 2.00 -1.37 10.67
CA LEU A 69 1.85 -0.26 11.60
C LEU A 69 0.73 -0.58 12.60
N VAL A 70 1.08 -0.66 13.87
CA VAL A 70 0.21 -1.07 14.98
C VAL A 70 0.03 0.11 15.91
N GLY A 71 -0.98 0.93 15.59
CA GLY A 71 -1.42 2.06 16.40
C GLY A 71 -2.81 2.50 15.97
N CYS A 72 -3.51 3.20 16.87
CA CYS A 72 -4.84 3.73 16.62
C CYS A 72 -4.81 4.90 15.63
N ASN A 73 -5.90 5.14 14.89
CA ASN A 73 -6.18 6.43 14.26
C ASN A 73 -5.01 6.98 13.39
N LEU A 74 -4.33 6.13 12.63
CA LEU A 74 -3.29 6.55 11.68
C LEU A 74 -3.93 7.10 10.40
N ASP A 75 -4.78 8.11 10.60
CA ASP A 75 -5.79 8.62 9.67
C ASP A 75 -6.87 7.58 9.32
N ASN A 76 -7.99 7.97 8.70
CA ASN A 76 -9.07 7.05 8.25
C ASN A 76 -8.70 6.47 6.87
N PRO A 77 -7.76 5.51 6.78
CA PRO A 77 -7.08 5.15 5.54
C PRO A 77 -7.99 4.27 4.66
N THR A 78 -9.18 3.94 5.16
CA THR A 78 -10.15 3.07 4.51
C THR A 78 -11.07 3.87 3.61
N ASP A 79 -11.42 5.11 3.99
CA ASP A 79 -12.30 5.99 3.21
C ASP A 79 -11.58 7.17 2.57
N ASN A 80 -10.34 7.47 3.00
CA ASN A 80 -9.57 8.59 2.48
C ASN A 80 -8.42 8.13 1.57
N SER A 81 -8.57 8.37 0.26
CA SER A 81 -7.53 8.11 -0.74
C SER A 81 -6.28 8.97 -0.55
N THR A 82 -6.41 10.10 0.14
CA THR A 82 -5.30 11.01 0.47
C THR A 82 -4.62 10.66 1.79
N SER A 83 -5.01 9.56 2.43
CA SER A 83 -4.43 9.16 3.72
C SER A 83 -2.93 8.87 3.59
N THR A 84 -2.13 9.67 4.29
CA THR A 84 -0.72 9.81 3.95
C THR A 84 0.23 9.03 4.84
N TYR A 85 -0.02 8.79 6.12
CA TYR A 85 1.05 8.30 7.01
C TYR A 85 1.65 6.96 6.56
N ALA A 86 0.80 5.95 6.35
CA ALA A 86 1.24 4.62 5.94
C ALA A 86 1.74 4.58 4.49
N ALA A 87 1.11 5.37 3.61
CA ALA A 87 1.50 5.49 2.21
C ALA A 87 2.86 6.21 2.05
N GLN A 88 3.06 7.34 2.73
CA GLN A 88 4.34 8.06 2.77
C GLN A 88 5.43 7.22 3.42
N THR A 89 5.11 6.46 4.49
CA THR A 89 6.09 5.55 5.09
C THR A 89 6.53 4.50 4.07
N LEU A 90 5.59 3.93 3.31
CA LEU A 90 5.92 3.00 2.22
C LEU A 90 6.78 3.68 1.16
N GLN A 91 6.38 4.86 0.69
CA GLN A 91 7.10 5.62 -0.33
C GLN A 91 8.55 5.92 0.07
N ASN A 92 8.77 6.37 1.31
CA ASN A 92 10.11 6.68 1.82
C ASN A 92 11.02 5.45 1.94
N LEU A 93 10.44 4.25 1.95
CA LEU A 93 11.16 2.98 2.16
C LEU A 93 11.25 2.16 0.87
N LYS A 94 10.82 2.71 -0.28
CA LYS A 94 10.88 2.05 -1.59
C LYS A 94 12.29 1.57 -1.93
N GLU A 95 13.27 2.45 -1.77
CA GLU A 95 14.67 2.21 -2.15
C GLU A 95 15.38 1.14 -1.29
N ILE A 96 14.82 0.80 -0.13
CA ILE A 96 15.37 -0.26 0.73
C ILE A 96 14.63 -1.60 0.58
N GLY A 97 13.76 -1.73 -0.44
CA GLY A 97 13.11 -2.99 -0.79
C GLY A 97 11.82 -3.32 -0.04
N VAL A 98 11.27 -2.37 0.74
CA VAL A 98 9.94 -2.52 1.35
C VAL A 98 8.89 -2.46 0.25
N THR A 99 8.01 -3.46 0.19
CA THR A 99 7.00 -3.57 -0.89
C THR A 99 5.59 -3.25 -0.41
N SER A 100 5.34 -3.28 0.89
CA SER A 100 3.99 -3.02 1.43
C SER A 100 3.97 -2.55 2.88
N THR A 101 2.95 -1.77 3.21
CA THR A 101 2.60 -1.40 4.59
C THR A 101 1.14 -1.77 4.90
N SER A 102 0.79 -1.89 6.18
CA SER A 102 -0.62 -1.94 6.60
C SER A 102 -0.87 -1.09 7.84
N ALA A 103 -2.00 -0.41 7.86
CA ALA A 103 -2.43 0.47 8.94
C ALA A 103 -3.91 0.24 9.26
N ARG A 104 -4.39 0.83 10.37
CA ARG A 104 -5.77 0.72 10.81
C ARG A 104 -6.39 2.11 11.03
N SER A 105 -7.65 2.24 10.63
CA SER A 105 -8.48 3.44 10.85
C SER A 105 -8.94 3.59 12.29
N ASP A 106 -9.16 2.47 12.93
CA ASP A 106 -9.87 2.40 14.20
C ASP A 106 -8.88 2.32 15.38
N TYR A 107 -9.44 2.32 16.60
CA TYR A 107 -8.66 2.01 17.79
C TYR A 107 -8.09 0.59 17.66
N VAL A 108 -6.84 0.41 18.08
CA VAL A 108 -6.12 -0.86 18.02
C VAL A 108 -5.73 -1.27 19.44
N ALA A 109 -6.01 -2.53 19.78
CA ALA A 109 -5.49 -3.19 20.96
C ALA A 109 -4.82 -4.52 20.60
N ILE A 110 -3.92 -4.97 21.46
CA ILE A 110 -3.34 -6.31 21.39
C ILE A 110 -3.95 -7.12 22.52
N GLY A 111 -4.67 -8.18 22.16
CA GLY A 111 -5.23 -9.13 23.12
C GLY A 111 -4.13 -9.91 23.85
N PRO A 112 -4.47 -10.57 24.97
CA PRO A 112 -3.50 -11.36 25.75
C PRO A 112 -2.91 -12.54 24.94
N ASP A 113 -3.60 -12.98 23.89
CA ASP A 113 -3.15 -13.99 22.93
C ASP A 113 -2.30 -13.43 21.78
N GLY A 114 -1.93 -12.14 21.85
CA GLY A 114 -1.14 -11.44 20.83
C GLY A 114 -1.93 -11.05 19.58
N ARG A 115 -3.25 -11.32 19.53
CA ARG A 115 -4.09 -10.95 18.38
C ARG A 115 -4.36 -9.46 18.38
N LYS A 116 -4.32 -8.88 17.18
CA LYS A 116 -4.75 -7.50 16.94
C LYS A 116 -6.28 -7.45 16.96
N LEU A 117 -6.80 -6.52 17.74
CA LEU A 117 -8.21 -6.20 17.88
C LEU A 117 -8.43 -4.76 17.43
N THR A 118 -9.58 -4.48 16.84
CA THR A 118 -10.00 -3.11 16.49
C THR A 118 -11.35 -2.78 17.06
N SER A 119 -11.58 -1.50 17.35
CA SER A 119 -12.86 -0.98 17.81
C SER A 119 -13.07 0.44 17.27
N SER A 120 -14.27 0.75 16.80
CA SER A 120 -14.61 2.10 16.37
C SER A 120 -14.79 3.08 17.53
N THR A 121 -15.03 2.58 18.74
CA THR A 121 -15.25 3.37 19.97
C THR A 121 -14.01 3.41 20.87
N GLY A 122 -13.17 2.38 20.79
CA GLY A 122 -12.04 2.17 21.70
C GLY A 122 -12.43 1.70 23.10
N THR A 123 -13.72 1.55 23.39
CA THR A 123 -14.23 1.16 24.71
C THR A 123 -14.95 -0.19 24.69
N ASP A 124 -15.56 -0.57 23.57
CA ASP A 124 -16.32 -1.80 23.40
C ASP A 124 -16.18 -2.39 21.99
N ALA A 125 -16.92 -3.47 21.70
CA ALA A 125 -17.02 -4.08 20.37
C ALA A 125 -15.68 -4.42 19.68
N TRP A 126 -14.68 -4.83 20.46
CA TRP A 126 -13.37 -5.23 19.97
C TRP A 126 -13.47 -6.45 19.04
N LYS A 127 -13.09 -6.28 17.78
CA LYS A 127 -13.16 -7.30 16.74
C LYS A 127 -11.78 -7.79 16.35
N HIS A 128 -11.63 -9.11 16.29
CA HIS A 128 -10.49 -9.73 15.61
C HIS A 128 -10.78 -9.87 14.12
N LYS A 129 -9.75 -9.69 13.27
CA LYS A 129 -9.86 -9.74 11.80
C LYS A 129 -10.92 -8.78 11.24
N ASP A 130 -11.04 -7.59 11.83
CA ASP A 130 -11.85 -6.53 11.23
C ASP A 130 -11.12 -5.97 10.00
N SER A 131 -11.45 -6.54 8.86
CA SER A 131 -10.85 -6.18 7.59
C SER A 131 -11.28 -4.78 7.14
N LYS A 132 -12.46 -4.31 7.56
CA LYS A 132 -13.00 -2.98 7.21
C LYS A 132 -12.16 -1.88 7.83
N ALA A 133 -11.59 -2.13 9.00
CA ALA A 133 -10.74 -1.19 9.72
C ALA A 133 -9.26 -1.25 9.30
N LYS A 134 -8.90 -2.07 8.30
CA LYS A 134 -7.50 -2.28 7.90
C LYS A 134 -7.29 -1.94 6.43
N THR A 135 -6.37 -1.02 6.19
CA THR A 135 -5.89 -0.69 4.85
C THR A 135 -4.54 -1.36 4.59
N HIS A 136 -4.42 -1.94 3.41
CA HIS A 136 -3.21 -2.50 2.85
C HIS A 136 -2.66 -1.52 1.80
N TYR A 137 -1.39 -1.18 1.89
CA TYR A 137 -0.71 -0.37 0.90
C TYR A 137 0.37 -1.20 0.21
N SER A 138 0.48 -1.04 -1.10
CA SER A 138 1.54 -1.61 -1.92
C SER A 138 1.92 -0.63 -3.01
N PHE A 139 3.01 -0.89 -3.70
CA PHE A 139 3.26 -0.21 -4.97
C PHE A 139 2.41 -0.86 -6.06
N ASN A 140 1.73 -0.04 -6.84
CA ASN A 140 1.18 -0.47 -8.10
C ASN A 140 2.35 -0.89 -8.99
N GLU A 141 2.34 -2.14 -9.46
CA GLU A 141 3.46 -2.66 -10.23
C GLU A 141 3.70 -1.82 -11.47
N LEU A 142 2.63 -1.33 -12.10
CA LEU A 142 2.64 -0.55 -13.33
C LEU A 142 3.03 0.91 -13.08
N THR A 143 2.37 1.65 -12.21
CA THR A 143 2.72 3.09 -12.07
C THR A 143 3.91 3.32 -11.14
N GLY A 144 4.25 2.33 -10.29
CA GLY A 144 5.23 2.48 -9.22
C GLY A 144 4.76 3.42 -8.09
N GLU A 145 3.52 3.90 -8.16
CA GLU A 145 2.86 4.73 -7.15
C GLU A 145 2.29 3.85 -6.03
N VAL A 146 2.06 4.45 -4.85
CA VAL A 146 1.41 3.74 -3.75
C VAL A 146 -0.09 3.65 -4.01
N GLU A 147 -0.62 2.43 -3.93
CA GLU A 147 -2.05 2.12 -3.99
C GLU A 147 -2.53 1.57 -2.65
N SER A 148 -3.81 1.78 -2.32
CA SER A 148 -4.44 1.33 -1.09
C SER A 148 -5.59 0.36 -1.36
N ARG A 149 -5.71 -0.66 -0.53
CA ARG A 149 -6.71 -1.73 -0.63
C ARG A 149 -7.36 -2.01 0.71
N VAL A 150 -8.69 -2.12 0.71
CA VAL A 150 -9.48 -2.55 1.86
C VAL A 150 -10.30 -3.77 1.46
N TYR A 151 -10.26 -4.79 2.29
CA TYR A 151 -10.96 -6.06 2.06
C TYR A 151 -12.13 -6.22 3.03
N ASN A 152 -13.17 -6.95 2.63
CA ASN A 152 -14.21 -7.41 3.55
C ASN A 152 -13.73 -8.66 4.32
N SER A 153 -14.56 -9.15 5.24
CA SER A 153 -14.23 -10.28 6.11
C SER A 153 -14.04 -11.59 5.36
N GLU A 154 -14.55 -11.68 4.12
CA GLU A 154 -14.41 -12.82 3.22
C GLU A 154 -13.12 -12.75 2.38
N GLY A 155 -12.37 -11.65 2.47
CA GLY A 155 -11.17 -11.41 1.67
C GLY A 155 -11.45 -10.77 0.30
N THR A 156 -12.68 -10.34 0.03
CA THR A 156 -13.05 -9.61 -1.19
C THR A 156 -12.60 -8.16 -1.11
N LEU A 157 -11.95 -7.66 -2.16
CA LEU A 157 -11.57 -6.25 -2.27
C LEU A 157 -12.85 -5.39 -2.36
N VAL A 158 -13.04 -4.48 -1.41
CA VAL A 158 -14.23 -3.60 -1.35
C VAL A 158 -13.88 -2.13 -1.51
N ARG A 159 -12.59 -1.76 -1.40
CA ARG A 159 -12.12 -0.43 -1.72
C ARG A 159 -10.74 -0.46 -2.35
N TYR A 160 -10.54 0.38 -3.36
CA TYR A 160 -9.27 0.60 -4.03
C TYR A 160 -9.00 2.10 -4.09
N ASN A 161 -7.85 2.55 -3.61
CA ASN A 161 -7.47 3.97 -3.51
C ASN A 161 -8.60 4.82 -2.88
N GLY A 162 -9.15 4.37 -1.75
CA GLY A 162 -10.27 5.01 -1.03
C GLY A 162 -11.65 4.90 -1.70
N LYS A 163 -11.72 4.57 -2.99
CA LYS A 163 -12.98 4.43 -3.72
C LYS A 163 -13.69 3.14 -3.32
N HIS A 164 -14.97 3.24 -2.96
CA HIS A 164 -15.80 2.06 -2.73
C HIS A 164 -16.04 1.31 -4.03
N LEU A 165 -15.76 0.02 -4.04
CA LEU A 165 -16.11 -0.91 -5.11
C LEU A 165 -17.55 -1.40 -4.86
N GLY A 166 -18.48 -0.45 -4.83
CA GLY A 166 -19.92 -0.72 -4.80
C GLY A 166 -20.38 -0.94 -6.24
N ASP A 167 -20.75 -2.17 -6.55
CA ASP A 167 -21.62 -2.58 -7.67
C ASP A 167 -21.10 -2.41 -9.12
N ASN A 168 -20.03 -1.64 -9.36
CA ASN A 168 -19.38 -1.57 -10.68
C ASN A 168 -18.18 -2.53 -10.76
N ASN A 169 -18.54 -3.82 -10.71
CA ASN A 169 -17.70 -5.03 -10.75
C ASN A 169 -16.74 -5.08 -11.94
N SER A 170 -15.50 -4.62 -11.74
CA SER A 170 -14.40 -5.34 -12.37
C SER A 170 -13.82 -6.30 -11.35
N GLN A 171 -13.85 -7.60 -11.66
CA GLN A 171 -13.09 -8.60 -10.91
C GLN A 171 -11.58 -8.47 -11.14
N TYR A 172 -11.17 -7.64 -12.10
CA TYR A 172 -9.78 -7.45 -12.48
C TYR A 172 -9.18 -6.25 -11.75
N GLN A 173 -7.95 -6.40 -11.26
CA GLN A 173 -7.19 -5.31 -10.67
C GLN A 173 -6.82 -4.24 -11.71
N THR A 174 -6.63 -4.66 -12.97
CA THR A 174 -6.31 -3.79 -14.10
C THR A 174 -7.01 -4.33 -15.35
N ASN A 175 -7.68 -3.46 -16.10
CA ASN A 175 -8.20 -3.73 -17.42
C ASN A 175 -7.36 -2.96 -18.44
N ILE A 176 -6.97 -3.62 -19.53
CA ILE A 176 -6.29 -2.96 -20.64
C ILE A 176 -7.16 -3.15 -21.87
N VAL A 177 -7.55 -2.05 -22.50
CA VAL A 177 -8.28 -2.05 -23.77
C VAL A 177 -7.30 -1.67 -24.86
N LEU A 178 -6.95 -2.62 -25.72
CA LEU A 178 -6.05 -2.40 -26.84
C LEU A 178 -6.80 -1.78 -28.03
N GLN A 179 -6.49 -0.53 -28.35
CA GLN A 179 -7.00 0.18 -29.52
C GLN A 179 -6.10 -0.12 -30.73
N LEU A 180 -6.62 -0.88 -31.69
CA LEU A 180 -5.85 -1.33 -32.86
C LEU A 180 -5.82 -0.35 -34.04
N SER A 181 -6.65 0.70 -34.01
CA SER A 181 -6.63 1.75 -35.04
C SER A 181 -7.23 3.05 -34.54
N ASP A 182 -6.94 4.14 -35.25
CA ASP A 182 -7.45 5.48 -34.93
C ASP A 182 -8.81 5.80 -35.56
N ASN A 183 -9.48 4.80 -36.12
CA ASN A 183 -10.84 4.92 -36.64
C ASN A 183 -11.82 5.33 -35.53
N GLU A 184 -12.72 6.27 -35.84
CA GLU A 184 -13.67 6.85 -34.89
C GLU A 184 -14.52 5.79 -34.16
N THR A 185 -14.95 4.74 -34.86
CA THR A 185 -15.72 3.64 -34.26
C THR A 185 -14.89 2.86 -33.24
N VAL A 186 -13.61 2.60 -33.55
CA VAL A 186 -12.70 1.87 -32.65
C VAL A 186 -12.34 2.72 -31.43
N LYS A 187 -12.09 4.02 -31.63
CA LYS A 187 -11.88 4.99 -30.54
C LYS A 187 -13.09 5.05 -29.60
N ASN A 188 -14.30 5.15 -30.16
CA ASN A 188 -15.53 5.21 -29.37
C ASN A 188 -15.80 3.93 -28.59
N ALA A 189 -15.58 2.76 -29.21
CA ALA A 189 -15.70 1.47 -28.52
C ALA A 189 -14.65 1.33 -27.40
N THR A 190 -13.40 1.71 -27.67
CA THR A 190 -12.30 1.68 -26.70
C THR A 190 -12.62 2.56 -25.49
N ASN A 191 -13.05 3.80 -25.75
CA ASN A 191 -13.44 4.74 -24.70
C ASN A 191 -14.63 4.22 -23.89
N ALA A 192 -15.64 3.62 -24.54
CA ALA A 192 -16.81 3.07 -23.87
C ALA A 192 -16.45 1.88 -22.96
N LEU A 193 -15.60 0.95 -23.42
CA LEU A 193 -15.12 -0.19 -22.63
C LEU A 193 -14.30 0.27 -21.44
N THR A 194 -13.40 1.23 -21.64
CA THR A 194 -12.54 1.76 -20.57
C THR A 194 -13.37 2.52 -19.53
N LYS A 195 -14.38 3.27 -19.96
CA LYS A 195 -15.33 3.99 -19.06
C LYS A 195 -16.20 3.07 -18.20
N LYS A 196 -16.31 1.78 -18.54
CA LYS A 196 -17.05 0.81 -17.72
C LYS A 196 -16.41 0.63 -16.34
N HIS A 197 -15.08 0.69 -16.25
CA HIS A 197 -14.33 0.59 -15.01
C HIS A 197 -13.21 1.65 -14.98
N PRO A 198 -13.57 2.93 -14.80
CA PRO A 198 -12.67 4.04 -15.12
C PRO A 198 -11.46 4.15 -14.18
N ASP A 199 -11.53 3.58 -12.99
CA ASP A 199 -10.45 3.69 -12.00
C ASP A 199 -9.34 2.65 -12.18
N ASN A 200 -9.57 1.64 -13.01
CA ASN A 200 -8.61 0.55 -13.22
C ASN A 200 -8.48 0.12 -14.68
N SER A 201 -9.05 0.88 -15.62
CA SER A 201 -8.97 0.60 -17.05
C SER A 201 -8.05 1.58 -17.75
N TYR A 202 -7.23 1.06 -18.65
CA TYR A 202 -6.26 1.82 -19.44
C TYR A 202 -6.42 1.52 -20.92
N ILE A 203 -6.03 2.48 -21.75
CA ILE A 203 -6.05 2.35 -23.21
C ILE A 203 -4.63 2.08 -23.68
N ALA A 204 -4.41 0.93 -24.31
CA ALA A 204 -3.15 0.60 -24.97
C ALA A 204 -3.25 0.95 -26.47
N LYS A 205 -2.23 1.58 -27.03
CA LYS A 205 -2.10 1.84 -28.47
C LYS A 205 -0.73 1.36 -28.96
N ILE A 206 -0.71 0.79 -30.16
CA ILE A 206 0.54 0.42 -30.84
C ILE A 206 0.70 1.38 -32.01
N ASP A 207 1.83 2.08 -32.08
CA ASP A 207 2.13 2.96 -33.22
C ASP A 207 2.65 2.16 -34.44
N ASP A 208 2.84 2.85 -35.57
CA ASP A 208 3.32 2.24 -36.82
C ASP A 208 4.71 1.59 -36.70
N ASN A 209 5.49 1.93 -35.67
CA ASN A 209 6.79 1.34 -35.38
C ASN A 209 6.70 0.14 -34.42
N GLY A 210 5.48 -0.25 -34.02
CA GLY A 210 5.25 -1.32 -33.06
C GLY A 210 5.45 -0.91 -31.59
N LYS A 211 5.61 0.38 -31.29
CA LYS A 211 5.76 0.87 -29.91
C LYS A 211 4.39 0.88 -29.22
N LEU A 212 4.29 0.13 -28.13
CA LEU A 212 3.15 0.16 -27.23
C LEU A 212 3.23 1.39 -26.32
N THR A 213 2.17 2.20 -26.31
CA THR A 213 1.98 3.32 -25.38
C THR A 213 0.65 3.15 -24.67
N VAL A 214 0.60 3.44 -23.37
CA VAL A 214 -0.59 3.26 -22.54
C VAL A 214 -1.06 4.60 -22.03
N TYR A 215 -2.38 4.80 -22.00
CA TYR A 215 -3.03 6.03 -21.59
C TYR A 215 -4.08 5.77 -20.50
N ASP A 216 -4.23 6.73 -19.59
CA ASP A 216 -5.42 6.81 -18.76
C ASP A 216 -6.65 7.30 -19.55
N LEU A 217 -7.82 7.33 -18.92
CA LEU A 217 -9.06 7.82 -19.54
C LEU A 217 -9.06 9.30 -19.91
N ASN A 218 -8.16 10.09 -19.33
CA ASN A 218 -8.00 11.51 -19.63
C ASN A 218 -7.05 11.72 -20.82
N GLY A 219 -6.45 10.66 -21.35
CA GLY A 219 -5.48 10.71 -22.44
C GLY A 219 -4.05 11.00 -21.98
N ASN A 220 -3.77 10.95 -20.69
CA ASN A 220 -2.41 11.09 -20.18
C ASN A 220 -1.66 9.78 -20.41
N GLU A 221 -0.46 9.85 -20.99
CA GLU A 221 0.43 8.69 -21.08
C GLU A 221 0.80 8.22 -19.67
N VAL A 222 0.64 6.93 -19.43
CA VAL A 222 1.02 6.26 -18.20
C VAL A 222 2.15 5.29 -18.50
N ASN A 223 3.26 5.43 -17.77
CA ASN A 223 4.29 4.42 -17.79
C ASN A 223 3.79 3.22 -17.00
N LEU A 224 3.54 2.12 -17.69
CA LEU A 224 3.37 0.83 -17.04
C LEU A 224 4.76 0.22 -16.84
N ASN A 225 5.36 0.40 -15.66
CA ASN A 225 6.39 -0.47 -15.11
C ASN A 225 5.86 -1.92 -15.12
N VAL A 226 6.08 -2.63 -16.21
CA VAL A 226 6.32 -4.06 -16.05
C VAL A 226 7.64 -4.12 -15.31
N ASN A 227 7.60 -4.41 -14.00
CA ASN A 227 8.81 -4.72 -13.25
C ASN A 227 9.54 -5.82 -14.02
N ALA A 228 10.55 -5.43 -14.78
CA ALA A 228 11.56 -6.30 -15.33
C ALA A 228 12.40 -6.78 -14.14
N ASN A 229 11.82 -7.63 -13.30
CA ASN A 229 12.60 -8.55 -12.51
C ASN A 229 13.25 -9.49 -13.53
N THR A 230 14.44 -9.07 -13.93
CA THR A 230 15.62 -9.89 -14.18
C THR A 230 15.33 -11.38 -13.97
N VAL A 231 14.90 -12.05 -15.05
CA VAL A 231 15.26 -13.46 -15.22
C VAL A 231 16.75 -13.41 -15.51
N SER A 232 17.57 -13.49 -14.46
CA SER A 232 18.91 -14.01 -14.67
C SER A 232 18.73 -15.46 -15.11
N MET A 233 19.11 -15.72 -16.35
CA MET A 233 19.36 -17.07 -16.84
C MET A 233 20.44 -17.75 -16.01
#